data_AF-A0A8S9YRR7-F1
#
_entry.id   AF-A0A8S9YRR7-F1
#
_cell.length_a   1.000
_cell.length_b   1.000
_cell.length_c   1.000
_cell.angle_alpha   90.00
_cell.angle_beta   90.00
_cell.angle_gamma   90.00
#
_symmetry.space_group_name_H-M   'P 1'
#
loop_
_entity.id
_entity.type
_entity.pdbx_description
1 polymer ?
#
loop_
_entity_poly.entity_id
_entity_poly.type
_entity_poly.pdbx_seq_one_letter_code
_entity_poly.pdbx_strand_id
1 'polypeptide(L)'
;MTVLIEKTVSLLPVAMISLIASAVARMSSLEQSLVSLAMFVATSAVYSAVIALVVLPIFYLIVLRRNLFHVYAAITAPLLTAFSLTSS
;
A
#
# COMPACT_ATOMS: atom_id res chain seq x y z
N MET A 1 20.00 -18.45 4.33
CA MET A 1 19.18 -17.47 5.08
C MET A 1 17.73 -17.40 4.61
N THR A 2 17.42 -17.69 3.33
CA THR A 2 16.05 -17.72 2.79
C THR A 2 15.15 -18.81 3.39
N VAL A 3 15.67 -20.02 3.65
CA VAL A 3 14.91 -21.16 4.20
C VAL A 3 14.39 -20.89 5.63
N LEU A 4 15.15 -20.15 6.45
CA LEU A 4 14.74 -19.77 7.81
C LEU A 4 13.61 -18.72 7.78
N ILE A 5 13.66 -17.80 6.83
CA ILE A 5 12.61 -16.79 6.62
C ILE A 5 11.34 -17.49 6.16
N GLU A 6 11.44 -18.45 5.22
CA GLU A 6 10.29 -19.21 4.73
C GLU A 6 9.56 -19.96 5.86
N LYS A 7 10.32 -20.63 6.76
CA LYS A 7 9.72 -21.30 7.93
C LYS A 7 9.11 -20.32 8.92
N THR A 8 9.73 -19.15 9.11
CA THR A 8 9.16 -18.09 9.95
C THR A 8 7.87 -17.51 9.35
N VAL A 9 7.84 -17.28 8.03
CA VAL A 9 6.66 -16.82 7.28
C VAL A 9 5.53 -17.84 7.33
N SER A 10 5.85 -19.13 7.38
CA SER A 10 4.83 -20.16 7.59
C SER A 10 4.18 -20.11 8.98
N LEU A 11 4.88 -19.63 10.02
CA LEU A 11 4.34 -19.48 11.39
C LEU A 11 3.68 -18.12 11.65
N LEU A 12 3.91 -17.14 10.79
CA LEU A 12 3.38 -15.78 10.88
C LEU A 12 1.86 -15.69 11.07
N PRO A 13 1.01 -16.51 10.42
CA PRO A 13 -0.45 -16.44 10.61
C PRO A 13 -0.88 -16.67 12.06
N VAL A 14 -0.27 -17.64 12.73
CA VAL A 14 -0.59 -17.99 14.13
C VAL A 14 -0.16 -16.86 15.07
N ALA A 15 1.03 -16.32 14.84
CA ALA A 15 1.55 -15.19 15.62
C ALA A 15 0.69 -13.92 15.42
N MET A 16 0.25 -13.66 14.20
CA MET A 16 -0.61 -12.50 13.87
C MET A 16 -1.95 -12.56 14.58
N ILE A 17 -2.61 -13.73 14.62
CA ILE A 17 -3.89 -13.89 15.33
C ILE A 17 -3.72 -13.58 16.82
N SER A 18 -2.66 -14.09 17.45
CA SER A 18 -2.38 -13.81 18.87
C SER A 18 -2.08 -12.33 19.13
N LEU A 19 -1.36 -11.68 18.20
CA LEU A 19 -1.05 -10.25 18.28
C LEU A 19 -2.30 -9.39 18.15
N ILE A 20 -3.15 -9.69 17.17
CA ILE A 20 -4.42 -8.98 16.95
C ILE A 20 -5.33 -9.15 18.17
N ALA A 21 -5.48 -10.38 18.68
CA ALA A 21 -6.27 -10.64 19.88
C ALA A 21 -5.75 -9.88 21.10
N SER A 22 -4.42 -9.83 21.30
CA SER A 22 -3.83 -9.05 22.39
C SER A 22 -3.98 -7.54 22.20
N ALA A 23 -3.92 -7.03 20.97
CA ALA A 23 -4.11 -5.62 20.68
C ALA A 23 -5.57 -5.21 20.95
N VAL A 24 -6.52 -6.04 20.51
CA VAL A 24 -7.96 -5.90 20.75
C VAL A 24 -8.28 -5.95 22.25
N ALA A 25 -7.70 -6.88 23.00
CA ALA A 25 -7.92 -7.01 24.44
C ALA A 25 -7.38 -5.82 25.27
N ARG A 26 -6.42 -5.06 24.73
CA ARG A 26 -5.84 -3.86 25.38
C ARG A 26 -6.58 -2.57 25.01
N MET A 27 -7.41 -2.60 23.97
CA MET A 27 -8.17 -1.43 23.52
C MET A 27 -9.42 -1.26 24.39
N SER A 28 -9.58 -0.08 24.98
CA SER A 28 -10.78 0.29 25.76
C SER A 28 -12.00 0.57 24.87
N SER A 29 -11.77 1.00 23.63
CA SER A 29 -12.79 1.39 22.65
C SER A 29 -12.44 0.85 21.26
N LEU A 30 -13.17 -0.19 20.83
CA LEU A 30 -12.99 -0.82 19.51
C LEU A 30 -13.34 0.13 18.36
N GLU A 31 -14.39 0.93 18.54
CA GLU A 31 -14.89 1.84 17.50
C GLU A 31 -13.86 2.93 17.13
N GLN A 32 -13.24 3.56 18.13
CA GLN A 32 -12.21 4.58 17.91
C GLN A 32 -10.97 4.01 17.21
N SER A 33 -10.65 2.75 17.52
CA SER A 33 -9.51 2.03 16.95
C SER A 33 -9.74 1.62 15.49
N LEU A 34 -10.98 1.25 15.14
CA LEU A 34 -11.38 1.01 13.75
C LEU A 34 -11.33 2.29 12.92
N VAL A 35 -11.78 3.42 13.47
CA VAL A 35 -11.74 4.73 12.80
C VAL A 35 -10.30 5.17 12.54
N SER A 36 -9.40 5.02 13.53
CA SER A 36 -7.98 5.37 13.35
C SER A 36 -7.30 4.47 12.32
N LEU A 37 -7.63 3.17 12.28
CA LEU A 37 -7.14 2.26 11.25
C LEU A 37 -7.67 2.64 9.86
N ALA A 38 -8.95 2.98 9.75
CA ALA A 38 -9.54 3.45 8.49
C ALA A 38 -8.88 4.75 8.00
N MET A 39 -8.63 5.71 8.89
CA MET A 39 -7.87 6.92 8.57
C MET A 39 -6.43 6.61 8.15
N PHE A 40 -5.78 5.63 8.78
CA PHE A 40 -4.44 5.21 8.39
C PHE A 40 -4.42 4.63 6.97
N VAL A 41 -5.35 3.75 6.64
CA VAL A 41 -5.47 3.19 5.28
C VAL A 41 -5.78 4.30 4.26
N ALA A 42 -6.71 5.20 4.58
CA ALA A 42 -7.06 6.30 3.71
C ALA A 42 -5.87 7.25 3.46
N THR A 43 -5.14 7.64 4.50
CA THR A 43 -3.96 8.51 4.37
C THR A 43 -2.83 7.85 3.59
N SER A 44 -2.59 6.54 3.78
CA SER A 44 -1.63 5.78 3.01
C SER A 44 -1.99 5.71 1.51
N ALA A 45 -3.27 5.47 1.20
CA ALA A 45 -3.76 5.47 -0.18
C ALA A 45 -3.64 6.85 -0.83
N VAL A 46 -4.02 7.92 -0.11
CA VAL A 46 -3.89 9.30 -0.58
C VAL A 46 -2.44 9.65 -0.84
N TYR A 47 -1.52 9.31 0.08
CA TYR A 47 -0.09 9.55 -0.11
C TYR A 47 0.45 8.87 -1.37
N SER A 48 0.09 7.59 -1.57
CA SER A 48 0.47 6.84 -2.77
C SER A 48 -0.07 7.48 -4.05
N ALA A 49 -1.33 7.95 -4.02
CA ALA A 49 -1.94 8.65 -5.15
C ALA A 49 -1.25 9.99 -5.45
N VAL A 50 -0.88 10.76 -4.42
CA VAL A 50 -0.16 12.04 -4.59
C VAL A 50 1.20 11.82 -5.24
N ILE A 51 1.95 10.79 -4.83
CA ILE A 51 3.23 10.48 -5.45
C ILE A 51 3.04 10.11 -6.93
N ALA A 52 2.12 9.20 -7.22
CA ALA A 52 1.90 8.71 -8.57
C ALA A 52 1.32 9.77 -9.51
N LEU A 53 0.36 10.56 -9.06
CA LEU A 53 -0.41 11.48 -9.92
C LEU A 53 0.08 12.94 -9.88
N VAL A 54 0.88 13.32 -8.88
CA VAL A 54 1.33 14.72 -8.73
C VAL A 54 2.85 14.81 -8.76
N VAL A 55 3.55 14.07 -7.91
CA VAL A 55 5.02 14.17 -7.82
C VAL A 55 5.69 13.68 -9.09
N LEU A 56 5.36 12.47 -9.55
CA LEU A 56 5.96 11.88 -10.74
C LEU A 56 5.66 12.68 -12.03
N PRO A 57 4.44 13.17 -12.28
CA PRO A 57 4.14 13.97 -13.47
C PRO A 57 4.82 15.32 -13.47
N ILE A 58 4.91 15.98 -12.30
CA ILE A 58 5.65 17.24 -12.17
C ILE A 58 7.13 17.01 -12.44
N PHE A 59 7.73 15.96 -11.87
CA PHE A 59 9.13 15.63 -12.11
C PHE A 59 9.41 15.37 -13.59
N TYR A 60 8.55 14.60 -14.26
CA TYR A 60 8.69 14.32 -15.68
C TYR A 60 8.51 15.57 -16.55
N LEU A 61 7.59 16.46 -16.17
CA LEU A 61 7.40 17.74 -16.85
C LEU A 61 8.65 18.61 -16.74
N ILE A 62 9.30 18.66 -15.56
CA ILE A 62 10.54 19.42 -15.37
C ILE A 62 11.68 18.86 -16.23
N VAL A 63 11.89 17.54 -16.22
CA VAL A 63 13.02 16.90 -16.90
C VAL A 63 12.81 16.83 -18.41
N LEU A 64 11.65 16.35 -18.86
CA LEU A 64 11.41 16.04 -20.27
C LEU A 64 10.60 17.12 -21.01
N ARG A 65 10.00 18.08 -20.28
CA ARG A 65 9.09 19.13 -20.83
C ARG A 65 7.97 18.58 -21.72
N ARG A 66 7.53 17.34 -21.46
CA ARG A 66 6.44 16.68 -22.18
C ARG A 66 5.33 16.29 -21.21
N ASN A 67 4.12 16.16 -21.74
CA ASN A 67 2.96 15.80 -20.96
C ASN A 67 2.96 14.29 -20.61
N LEU A 68 3.19 13.95 -19.33
CA LEU A 68 3.19 12.57 -18.84
C LEU A 68 1.79 11.93 -18.93
N PHE A 69 0.70 12.70 -18.93
CA PHE A 69 -0.65 12.14 -19.02
C PHE A 69 -0.89 11.34 -20.30
N HIS A 70 -0.20 11.67 -21.39
CA HIS A 70 -0.28 10.90 -22.63
C HIS A 70 0.42 9.52 -22.51
N VAL A 71 1.50 9.45 -21.71
CA VAL A 71 2.18 8.19 -21.40
C VAL A 71 1.28 7.34 -20.52
N TYR A 72 0.65 7.93 -19.50
CA TYR A 72 -0.31 7.21 -18.65
C TYR A 72 -1.43 6.56 -19.46
N ALA A 73 -2.01 7.27 -20.44
CA ALA A 73 -3.03 6.72 -21.31
C ALA A 73 -2.55 5.45 -22.04
N ALA A 74 -1.30 5.43 -22.52
CA ALA A 74 -0.72 4.29 -23.22
C ALA A 74 -0.38 3.10 -22.32
N ILE A 75 -0.10 3.33 -21.03
CA ILE A 75 0.30 2.29 -20.06
C ILE A 75 -0.83 1.89 -19.10
N THR A 76 -2.07 2.30 -19.35
CA THR A 76 -3.22 1.95 -18.51
C THR A 76 -3.41 0.44 -18.34
N ALA A 77 -3.29 -0.33 -19.42
CA ALA A 77 -3.45 -1.79 -19.40
C ALA A 77 -2.44 -2.49 -18.46
N PRO A 78 -1.11 -2.30 -18.59
CA PRO A 78 -0.16 -2.93 -17.67
C PRO A 78 -0.28 -2.41 -16.23
N LEU A 79 -0.67 -1.14 -16.02
CA LEU A 79 -0.94 -0.62 -14.68
C LEU A 79 -2.11 -1.35 -13.99
N LEU A 80 -3.19 -1.64 -14.73
CA LEU A 80 -4.31 -2.42 -14.21
C LEU A 80 -3.91 -3.87 -13.91
N THR A 81 -3.07 -4.48 -14.76
CA THR A 81 -2.55 -5.83 -14.50
C THR A 81 -1.66 -5.88 -13.26
N ALA A 82 -0.75 -4.92 -13.08
CA ALA A 82 0.10 -4.84 -11.90
C ALA A 82 -0.72 -4.61 -10.63
N PHE A 83 -1.77 -3.78 -10.69
CA PHE A 83 -2.71 -3.60 -9.59
C PHE A 83 -3.44 -4.91 -9.26
N SER A 84 -3.91 -5.64 -10.27
CA SER A 84 -4.64 -6.90 -10.07
C SER A 84 -3.77 -8.03 -9.53
N LEU A 85 -2.50 -8.10 -9.96
CA LEU A 85 -1.57 -9.12 -9.49
C LEU A 85 -0.97 -8.75 -8.12
N THR A 86 -1.12 -7.49 -7.68
CA THR A 86 -0.48 -6.93 -6.47
C THR A 86 1.03 -7.19 -6.40
N SER A 87 1.63 -7.40 -7.57
CA SER A 87 3.03 -7.75 -7.76
C SER A 87 3.60 -6.84 -8.84
N SER A 88 4.73 -6.22 -8.53
CA SER A 88 5.54 -5.41 -9.44
C SER A 88 6.57 -6.26 -10.16
#